data_AF-A0A7H9DRT7-F1
#
_entry.id   AF-A0A7H9DRT7-F1
#
_cell.length_a   1.000
_cell.length_b   1.000
_cell.length_c   1.000
_cell.angle_alpha   90.00
_cell.angle_beta   90.00
_cell.angle_gamma   90.00
#
_symmetry.space_group_name_H-M   'P 1'
#
loop_
_entity.id
_entity.type
_entity.pdbx_description
1 polymer ?
#
loop_
_entity_poly.entity_id
_entity_poly.type
_entity_poly.pdbx_seq_one_letter_code
_entity_poly.pdbx_strand_id
1 'polypeptide(L)'
;MPYQIILAQKQNITAVKFDKENIFLNNQIAFNYQKNGNNFYIYNLKNVEIIKGEIQPLGNGKFTNKVTFILQEKQFTSSKIVGRNQLIFALTENNVIKKDFSIDEEKLTVFLNKLNEVE
;
A
#
# COMPACT_ATOMS: atom_id res chain seq x y z
N MET A 1 -2.04 35.30 -17.83
CA MET A 1 -2.25 34.19 -16.88
C MET A 1 -1.00 33.33 -16.87
N PRO A 2 -0.20 33.28 -15.79
CA PRO A 2 0.93 32.35 -15.74
C PRO A 2 0.38 30.93 -15.63
N TYR A 3 0.70 30.09 -16.61
CA TYR A 3 0.48 28.65 -16.55
C TYR A 3 1.34 28.10 -15.39
N GLN A 4 0.71 27.70 -14.29
CA GLN A 4 1.37 26.86 -13.30
C GLN A 4 1.62 25.50 -13.95
N ILE A 5 2.87 25.24 -14.33
CA ILE A 5 3.34 23.91 -14.65
C ILE A 5 3.22 23.12 -13.35
N ILE A 6 2.14 22.35 -13.21
CA ILE A 6 2.06 21.33 -12.17
C ILE A 6 3.15 20.32 -12.55
N LEU A 7 4.31 20.41 -11.91
CA LEU A 7 5.34 19.38 -11.99
C LEU A 7 4.73 18.12 -11.39
N ALA A 8 4.11 17.30 -12.24
CA ALA A 8 3.67 15.97 -11.87
C ALA A 8 4.89 15.26 -11.26
N GLN A 9 4.86 15.01 -9.94
CA GLN A 9 5.96 14.32 -9.27
C GLN A 9 6.16 12.99 -9.98
N LYS A 10 7.34 12.80 -10.58
CA LYS A 10 7.68 11.58 -11.31
C LYS A 10 7.51 10.39 -10.38
N GLN A 11 6.61 9.47 -10.73
CA GLN A 11 6.37 8.28 -9.94
C GLN A 11 7.63 7.40 -9.90
N ASN A 12 8.03 6.96 -8.70
CA ASN A 12 9.22 6.11 -8.52
C ASN A 12 9.01 4.71 -9.12
N ILE A 13 7.79 4.20 -9.00
CA ILE A 13 7.40 2.85 -9.39
C ILE A 13 6.33 2.95 -10.47
N THR A 14 6.62 2.47 -11.67
CA THR A 14 5.72 2.57 -12.83
C THR A 14 5.15 1.23 -13.28
N ALA A 15 5.70 0.12 -12.80
CA ALA A 15 5.18 -1.22 -13.05
C ALA A 15 4.94 -1.97 -11.74
N VAL A 16 3.76 -2.56 -11.59
CA VAL A 16 3.37 -3.38 -10.44
C VAL A 16 2.85 -4.71 -10.95
N LYS A 17 3.40 -5.81 -10.44
CA LYS A 17 2.95 -7.18 -10.73
C LYS A 17 2.90 -7.99 -9.45
N PHE A 18 1.99 -8.95 -9.40
CA PHE A 18 1.83 -9.87 -8.28
C PHE A 18 1.97 -11.30 -8.78
N ASP A 19 2.62 -12.15 -7.98
CA ASP A 19 2.44 -13.60 -8.08
C ASP A 19 1.77 -14.12 -6.78
N LYS A 20 1.85 -15.43 -6.51
CA LYS A 20 1.27 -16.03 -5.30
C LYS A 20 2.01 -15.65 -4.01
N GLU A 21 3.30 -15.35 -4.08
CA GLU A 21 4.22 -15.26 -2.95
C GLU A 21 5.02 -13.95 -2.93
N ASN A 22 4.95 -13.15 -4.00
CA ASN A 22 5.80 -11.99 -4.23
C ASN A 22 5.03 -10.84 -4.88
N ILE A 23 5.49 -9.63 -4.57
CA ILE A 23 5.09 -8.39 -5.21
C ILE A 23 6.31 -7.86 -5.95
N PHE A 24 6.12 -7.62 -7.25
CA PHE A 24 7.15 -7.08 -8.13
C PHE A 24 6.87 -5.62 -8.43
N LEU A 25 7.88 -4.79 -8.23
CA LEU A 25 7.85 -3.37 -8.58
C LEU A 25 8.96 -3.11 -9.58
N ASN A 26 8.65 -2.42 -10.68
CA ASN A 26 9.59 -2.18 -11.79
C ASN A 26 10.32 -3.46 -12.26
N ASN A 27 9.56 -4.57 -12.36
CA ASN A 27 10.04 -5.89 -12.77
C ASN A 27 11.08 -6.55 -11.85
N GLN A 28 11.21 -6.08 -10.60
CA GLN A 28 12.07 -6.68 -9.58
C GLN A 28 11.22 -7.11 -8.39
N ILE A 29 11.64 -8.19 -7.71
CA ILE A 29 11.00 -8.61 -6.45
C ILE A 29 11.24 -7.51 -5.41
N ALA A 30 10.16 -6.93 -4.91
CA ALA A 30 10.21 -5.86 -3.93
C ALA A 30 9.80 -6.36 -2.54
N PHE A 31 8.76 -7.20 -2.49
CA PHE A 31 8.20 -7.71 -1.24
C PHE A 31 7.78 -9.16 -1.37
N ASN A 32 7.85 -9.89 -0.26
CA ASN A 32 7.22 -11.19 -0.12
C ASN A 32 5.77 -11.00 0.36
N TYR A 33 4.89 -11.91 -0.02
CA TYR A 33 3.46 -11.85 0.18
C TYR A 33 2.93 -13.17 0.72
N GLN A 34 2.07 -13.09 1.73
CA GLN A 34 1.31 -14.23 2.22
C GLN A 34 -0.16 -13.87 2.39
N LYS A 35 -1.03 -14.84 2.13
CA LYS A 35 -2.47 -14.74 2.37
C LYS A 35 -2.91 -15.89 3.25
N ASN A 36 -3.65 -15.58 4.31
CA ASN A 36 -4.28 -16.57 5.16
C ASN A 36 -5.76 -16.20 5.40
N GLY A 37 -6.67 -16.86 4.69
CA GLY A 37 -8.09 -16.53 4.71
C GLY A 37 -8.34 -15.08 4.27
N ASN A 38 -8.92 -14.28 5.15
CA ASN A 38 -9.19 -12.85 4.95
C ASN A 38 -7.99 -11.95 5.30
N ASN A 39 -6.95 -12.52 5.90
CA ASN A 39 -5.74 -11.79 6.25
C ASN A 39 -4.73 -11.84 5.11
N PHE A 40 -3.98 -10.76 4.97
CA PHE A 40 -2.84 -10.68 4.09
C PHE A 40 -1.66 -10.02 4.79
N TYR A 41 -0.46 -10.45 4.41
CA TYR A 41 0.78 -10.02 5.03
C TYR A 41 1.79 -9.72 3.93
N ILE A 42 2.52 -8.62 4.12
CA ILE A 42 3.56 -8.18 3.21
C ILE A 42 4.82 -8.04 4.04
N TYR A 43 5.88 -8.68 3.54
CA TYR A 43 7.18 -8.71 4.17
C TYR A 43 8.21 -8.06 3.25
N ASN A 44 9.23 -7.46 3.83
CA ASN A 44 10.40 -7.09 3.05
C ASN A 44 11.19 -8.35 2.62
N LEU A 45 12.21 -8.16 1.78
CA LEU A 45 13.07 -9.27 1.30
C LEU A 45 13.88 -9.96 2.42
N LYS A 46 13.93 -9.37 3.62
CA LYS A 46 14.53 -9.97 4.83
C LYS A 46 13.51 -10.75 5.66
N ASN A 47 12.30 -10.99 5.12
CA ASN A 47 11.17 -11.64 5.81
C ASN A 47 10.70 -10.93 7.08
N VAL A 48 10.92 -9.62 7.18
CA VAL A 48 10.35 -8.79 8.25
C VAL A 48 9.00 -8.27 7.78
N GLU A 49 7.96 -8.48 8.59
CA GLU A 49 6.60 -8.00 8.31
C GLU A 49 6.58 -6.47 8.32
N ILE A 50 6.06 -5.87 7.25
CA ILE A 50 5.96 -4.41 7.11
C ILE A 50 4.52 -3.93 7.03
N ILE A 51 3.64 -4.76 6.48
CA ILE A 51 2.21 -4.45 6.35
C ILE A 51 1.44 -5.73 6.66
N LYS A 52 0.43 -5.59 7.51
CA LYS A 52 -0.60 -6.59 7.75
C LYS A 52 -1.93 -5.99 7.36
N GLY A 53 -2.80 -6.75 6.72
CA GLY A 53 -4.15 -6.29 6.44
C GLY A 53 -5.19 -7.38 6.57
N GLU A 54 -6.41 -6.97 6.85
CA GLU A 54 -7.56 -7.83 7.03
C GLU A 54 -8.72 -7.28 6.20
N ILE A 55 -9.28 -8.14 5.34
CA ILE A 55 -10.46 -7.80 4.54
C ILE A 55 -11.70 -8.27 5.30
N GLN A 56 -12.56 -7.32 5.70
CA GLN A 56 -13.76 -7.62 6.48
C GLN A 56 -15.01 -7.36 5.64
N PRO A 57 -15.98 -8.30 5.60
CA PRO A 57 -17.27 -8.04 4.98
C PRO A 57 -18.09 -7.08 5.86
N LEU A 58 -18.64 -6.03 5.27
CA LEU A 58 -19.57 -5.09 5.91
C LEU A 58 -21.04 -5.45 5.66
N GLY A 59 -21.31 -6.53 4.93
CA GLY A 59 -22.66 -6.91 4.49
C GLY A 59 -23.09 -6.21 3.20
N ASN A 60 -24.20 -6.66 2.60
CA ASN A 60 -24.74 -6.12 1.33
C ASN A 60 -23.73 -6.06 0.17
N GLY A 61 -22.81 -7.04 0.11
CA GLY A 61 -21.74 -7.10 -0.90
C GLY A 61 -20.64 -6.05 -0.73
N LYS A 62 -20.65 -5.28 0.37
CA LYS A 62 -19.60 -4.31 0.71
C LYS A 62 -18.52 -4.95 1.56
N PHE A 63 -17.29 -4.50 1.35
CA PHE A 63 -16.11 -4.93 2.09
C PHE A 63 -15.36 -3.70 2.58
N THR A 64 -14.74 -3.83 3.74
CA THR A 64 -13.76 -2.88 4.27
C THR A 64 -12.42 -3.59 4.43
N ASN A 65 -11.41 -2.79 4.70
CA ASN A 65 -10.06 -3.25 4.97
C ASN A 65 -9.54 -2.55 6.20
N LYS A 66 -8.93 -3.32 7.10
CA LYS A 66 -8.10 -2.83 8.18
C LYS A 66 -6.64 -3.18 7.89
N VAL A 67 -5.82 -2.17 7.57
CA VAL A 67 -4.38 -2.30 7.32
C VAL A 67 -3.61 -1.76 8.50
N THR A 68 -2.63 -2.50 8.98
CA THR A 68 -1.62 -2.04 9.93
C THR A 68 -0.27 -1.92 9.21
N PHE A 69 0.31 -0.72 9.27
CA PHE A 69 1.69 -0.47 8.84
C PHE A 69 2.61 -0.66 10.05
N ILE A 70 3.31 -1.80 10.08
CA ILE A 70 4.08 -2.24 11.26
C ILE A 70 5.19 -1.24 11.60
N LEU A 71 5.85 -0.66 10.60
CA LEU A 71 6.95 0.30 10.78
C LEU A 71 6.56 1.54 11.62
N GLN A 72 5.29 1.96 11.57
CA GLN A 72 4.80 3.13 12.31
C GLN A 72 3.78 2.76 13.39
N GLU A 73 3.49 1.47 13.56
CA GLU A 73 2.40 0.97 14.42
C GLU A 73 1.05 1.65 14.15
N LYS A 74 0.83 2.13 12.92
CA LYS A 74 -0.38 2.86 12.52
C LYS A 74 -1.37 1.94 11.85
N GLN A 75 -2.63 2.09 12.24
CA GLN A 75 -3.76 1.44 11.59
C GLN A 75 -4.45 2.39 10.61
N PHE A 76 -4.96 1.81 9.54
CA PHE A 76 -5.60 2.46 8.44
C PHE A 76 -6.84 1.66 8.05
N THR A 77 -7.98 2.33 8.00
CA THR A 77 -9.21 1.73 7.50
C THR A 77 -9.66 2.51 6.27
N SER A 78 -10.06 1.78 5.23
CA SER A 78 -10.63 2.42 4.04
C SER A 78 -11.57 1.48 3.29
N SER A 79 -12.75 1.99 2.98
CA SER A 79 -13.70 1.36 2.07
C SER A 79 -13.27 1.46 0.59
N LYS A 80 -12.35 2.37 0.26
CA LYS A 80 -11.83 2.56 -1.11
C LYS A 80 -10.67 1.63 -1.44
N ILE A 81 -9.88 1.27 -0.44
CA ILE A 81 -8.73 0.36 -0.58
C ILE A 81 -9.07 -0.94 0.12
N VAL A 82 -9.79 -1.81 -0.57
CA VAL A 82 -10.31 -3.07 0.02
C VAL A 82 -9.27 -4.19 -0.02
N GLY A 83 -8.38 -4.20 -1.02
CA GLY A 83 -7.46 -5.32 -1.26
C GLY A 83 -5.99 -4.92 -1.38
N ARG A 84 -5.11 -5.91 -1.27
CA ARG A 84 -3.64 -5.75 -1.38
C ARG A 84 -3.21 -5.04 -2.67
N ASN A 85 -3.87 -5.33 -3.79
CA ASN A 85 -3.45 -4.78 -5.07
C ASN A 85 -3.69 -3.27 -5.08
N GLN A 86 -4.91 -2.85 -4.71
CA GLN A 86 -5.27 -1.45 -4.57
C GLN A 86 -4.36 -0.73 -3.57
N LEU A 87 -4.02 -1.38 -2.45
CA LEU A 87 -3.10 -0.82 -1.47
C LEU A 87 -1.72 -0.53 -2.08
N ILE A 88 -1.11 -1.52 -2.72
CA ILE A 88 0.21 -1.34 -3.35
C ILE A 88 0.17 -0.28 -4.45
N PHE A 89 -0.86 -0.29 -5.32
CA PHE A 89 -1.01 0.75 -6.34
C PHE A 89 -1.09 2.15 -5.70
N ALA A 90 -1.95 2.32 -4.70
CA ALA A 90 -2.11 3.60 -4.02
C ALA A 90 -0.81 4.06 -3.33
N LEU A 91 -0.05 3.14 -2.72
CA LEU A 91 1.26 3.45 -2.14
C LEU A 91 2.27 3.88 -3.23
N THR A 92 2.29 3.21 -4.38
CA THR A 92 3.17 3.58 -5.50
C THR A 92 2.80 4.93 -6.12
N GLU A 93 1.51 5.21 -6.31
CA GLU A 93 1.00 6.47 -6.88
C GLU A 93 1.30 7.68 -5.98
N ASN A 94 1.30 7.47 -4.66
CA ASN A 94 1.66 8.51 -3.69
C ASN A 94 3.17 8.55 -3.38
N ASN A 95 3.99 7.82 -4.14
CA ASN A 95 5.44 7.72 -3.94
C ASN A 95 5.86 7.32 -2.53
N VAL A 96 5.01 6.57 -1.81
CA VAL A 96 5.31 6.05 -0.47
C VAL A 96 6.39 4.97 -0.55
N ILE A 97 6.40 4.19 -1.64
CA ILE A 97 7.48 3.23 -1.91
C ILE A 97 8.59 3.95 -2.68
N LYS A 98 9.79 3.97 -2.10
CA LYS A 98 10.99 4.54 -2.72
C LYS A 98 11.53 3.61 -3.82
N LYS A 99 12.50 4.10 -4.60
CA LYS A 99 13.10 3.32 -5.71
C LYS A 99 13.86 2.08 -5.24
N ASP A 100 14.35 2.09 -4.00
CA ASP A 100 14.99 0.96 -3.33
C ASP A 100 13.98 0.04 -2.62
N PHE A 101 12.69 0.25 -2.87
CA PHE A 101 11.57 -0.47 -2.27
C PHE A 101 11.41 -0.29 -0.74
N SER A 102 12.17 0.63 -0.14
CA SER A 102 11.91 1.05 1.23
C SER A 102 10.67 1.94 1.31
N ILE A 103 10.06 2.00 2.50
CA ILE A 103 8.91 2.85 2.77
C ILE A 103 9.39 4.24 3.19
N ASP A 104 8.81 5.27 2.57
CA ASP A 104 8.97 6.66 2.95
C ASP A 104 7.96 7.00 4.05
N GLU A 105 8.45 7.14 5.27
CA GLU A 105 7.63 7.35 6.47
C GLU A 105 6.86 8.67 6.49
N GLU A 106 7.43 9.74 5.93
CA GLU A 106 6.78 11.04 5.83
C GLU A 106 5.60 10.96 4.85
N LYS A 107 5.86 10.38 3.66
CA LYS A 107 4.81 10.19 2.66
C LYS A 107 3.77 9.17 3.10
N LEU A 108 4.16 8.14 3.83
CA LEU A 108 3.22 7.20 4.43
C LEU A 108 2.28 7.94 5.39
N THR A 109 2.81 8.82 6.25
CA THR A 109 1.98 9.62 7.14
C THR A 109 1.00 10.51 6.39
N VAL A 110 1.44 11.18 5.31
CA VAL A 110 0.57 11.98 4.45
C VAL A 110 -0.50 11.13 3.77
N PHE A 111 -0.12 9.97 3.24
CA PHE A 111 -1.02 9.00 2.63
C PHE A 111 -2.11 8.55 3.60
N LEU A 112 -1.71 8.19 4.82
CA LEU A 112 -2.61 7.79 5.89
C LEU A 112 -3.58 8.93 6.23
N ASN A 113 -3.08 10.13 6.51
CA ASN A 113 -3.94 11.26 6.85
C ASN A 113 -4.95 11.63 5.74
N LYS A 114 -4.61 11.38 4.47
CA LYS A 114 -5.47 11.70 3.33
C LYS A 114 -6.59 10.69 3.10
N LEU A 115 -6.33 9.41 3.35
CA LEU A 115 -7.20 8.32 2.93
C LEU A 115 -7.81 7.53 4.10
N ASN A 116 -7.32 7.74 5.32
CA ASN A 116 -7.82 7.03 6.49
C ASN A 116 -9.25 7.51 6.75
N GLU A 117 -10.19 6.59 6.59
CA GLU A 117 -11.56 6.77 7.04
C GLU A 117 -11.54 6.42 8.52
N VAL A 118 -11.22 7.42 9.35
CA VAL A 118 -11.29 7.30 10.81
C VAL A 118 -12.76 7.06 11.16
N GLU A 119 -13.09 5.87 11.65
CA GLU A 119 -14.33 5.63 12.42
C GLU A 119 -14.16 6.14 13.86
#